data_AF-A0A4S4N7C6-F1
#
_entry.id   AF-A0A4S4N7C6-F1
#
_cell.length_a   1.000
_cell.length_b   1.000
_cell.length_c   1.000
_cell.angle_alpha   90.00
_cell.angle_beta   90.00
_cell.angle_gamma   90.00
#
_symmetry.space_group_name_H-M   'P 1'
#
loop_
_entity.id
_entity.type
_entity.pdbx_description
1 polymer ?
#
loop_
_entity_poly.entity_id
_entity_poly.type
_entity_poly.pdbx_seq_one_letter_code
_entity_poly.pdbx_strand_id
1 'polypeptide(L)'
;MSEPAYANLMFSSNCHQCLTTNIQNIIIPFSIRYCNNCKKAQCVESYLLGGRGGYDGGLTDDMFCTVPGERRRLLYHKPEVEGVWEKWLALPNDEAAREEFKEVQRERVHKIRQCSEQIAQYVAGRRASREAELKAVKDQKLDMVIERLIGLGWGPELDEMKQGNYWQLKQHASVRQLKRVSDKTWPEVENPLIELMKASRKTRLINVRKSQFKARLNHLISVLREHLSALRTTFSDYDPDFVDYAMMPKIRQLAEAPSSTDVTREDFAALKDQLDKITRDWKTNVVLRLSCIYTPDSFLTQNLSAFDAACFFDCSQCGQKAMQYPAVTAHECLRYRYYRGFDINDAAYLYLDTVFGMAGSRNWTCNNLVASPTCRIARDIIEICEENPDEIDETDMSDSPARVCCKTCSRDGVRIIMDWRGAIEHRRLLHSAIDQNEAQWEKVSDAQASKASELAEAVHADTALLSKLPWSCARCTIHRTATRASLSSVLEHVRLAHQIPAPSVDTGDAYLSGDARPLIAPPVVLVSHKMQRTELTCAEKKYCKDGGACRWDFDNDVCA
;
A
#
# COMPACT_ATOMS: atom_id res chain seq x y z
N MET A 1 -18.75 12.83 -60.54
CA MET A 1 -17.94 11.62 -60.83
C MET A 1 -18.71 10.75 -61.81
N SER A 2 -18.04 10.09 -62.77
CA SER A 2 -18.72 9.11 -63.64
C SER A 2 -18.99 7.80 -62.89
N GLU A 3 -19.98 7.02 -63.35
CA GLU A 3 -20.31 5.73 -62.75
C GLU A 3 -19.11 4.76 -62.66
N PRO A 4 -18.25 4.60 -63.70
CA PRO A 4 -17.07 3.73 -63.60
C PRO A 4 -16.05 4.20 -62.55
N ALA A 5 -15.86 5.51 -62.39
CA ALA A 5 -14.96 6.05 -61.38
C ALA A 5 -15.49 5.83 -59.96
N TYR A 6 -16.81 5.90 -59.77
CA TYR A 6 -17.45 5.60 -58.50
C TYR A 6 -17.35 4.11 -58.15
N ALA A 7 -17.62 3.23 -59.12
CA ALA A 7 -17.45 1.80 -58.95
C ALA A 7 -16.00 1.43 -58.57
N ASN A 8 -15.02 2.06 -59.24
CA ASN A 8 -13.60 1.88 -58.90
C ASN A 8 -13.30 2.31 -57.47
N LEU A 9 -13.76 3.49 -57.03
CA LEU A 9 -13.54 3.98 -55.67
C LEU A 9 -14.11 3.02 -54.60
N MET A 10 -15.34 2.55 -54.82
CA MET A 10 -16.10 1.78 -53.83
C MET A 10 -15.71 0.30 -53.77
N PHE A 11 -15.34 -0.31 -54.91
CA PHE A 11 -15.15 -1.76 -55.00
C PHE A 11 -13.71 -2.19 -55.32
N SER A 12 -12.87 -1.30 -55.82
CA SER A 12 -11.45 -1.60 -56.04
C SER A 12 -10.63 -1.34 -54.77
N SER A 13 -9.56 -2.10 -54.60
CA SER A 13 -8.61 -1.96 -53.48
C SER A 13 -7.24 -1.42 -53.93
N ASN A 14 -7.16 -0.86 -55.13
CA ASN A 14 -5.91 -0.36 -55.70
C ASN A 14 -5.71 1.13 -55.40
N CYS A 15 -4.48 1.54 -55.13
CA CYS A 15 -4.11 2.95 -55.07
C CYS A 15 -4.41 3.62 -56.41
N HIS A 16 -5.15 4.73 -56.41
CA HIS A 16 -5.50 5.45 -57.64
C HIS A 16 -4.30 6.12 -58.31
N GLN A 17 -3.17 6.27 -57.61
CA GLN A 17 -1.95 6.87 -58.15
C GLN A 17 -0.94 5.83 -58.66
N CYS A 18 -0.64 4.80 -57.85
CA CYS A 18 0.45 3.85 -58.13
C CYS A 18 -0.02 2.40 -58.27
N LEU A 19 -1.33 2.15 -58.24
CA LEU A 19 -1.98 0.84 -58.40
C LEU A 19 -1.64 -0.23 -57.37
N THR A 20 -0.87 0.10 -56.31
CA THR A 20 -0.61 -0.79 -55.17
C THR A 20 -1.92 -1.38 -54.63
N THR A 21 -1.97 -2.70 -54.46
CA THR A 21 -3.16 -3.46 -54.08
C THR A 21 -3.44 -3.43 -52.58
N ASN A 22 -4.61 -3.91 -52.17
CA ASN A 22 -5.04 -4.11 -50.77
C ASN A 22 -5.09 -2.83 -49.92
N ILE A 23 -5.36 -1.69 -50.52
CA ILE A 23 -5.64 -0.45 -49.81
C ILE A 23 -7.13 -0.43 -49.48
N GLN A 24 -7.50 -0.56 -48.20
CA GLN A 24 -8.91 -0.60 -47.79
C GLN A 24 -9.49 0.78 -47.43
N ASN A 25 -8.64 1.74 -47.11
CA ASN A 25 -9.07 3.08 -46.68
C ASN A 25 -9.36 4.01 -47.88
N ILE A 26 -10.55 4.60 -47.91
CA ILE A 26 -10.95 5.63 -48.86
C ILE A 26 -10.77 7.00 -48.21
N ILE A 27 -10.18 7.96 -48.92
CA ILE A 27 -10.14 9.37 -48.52
C ILE A 27 -11.35 10.05 -49.17
N ILE A 28 -12.48 10.00 -48.46
CA ILE A 28 -13.81 10.29 -49.02
C ILE A 28 -13.95 11.73 -49.53
N PRO A 29 -13.52 12.77 -48.80
CA PRO A 29 -13.63 14.16 -49.30
C PRO A 29 -12.85 14.40 -50.61
N PHE A 30 -11.81 13.60 -50.86
CA PHE A 30 -11.01 13.68 -52.09
C PHE A 30 -11.45 12.65 -53.15
N SER A 31 -12.40 11.77 -52.82
CA SER A 31 -12.89 10.74 -53.75
C SER A 31 -11.80 9.83 -54.32
N ILE A 32 -10.81 9.49 -53.48
CA ILE A 32 -9.61 8.74 -53.88
C ILE A 32 -9.19 7.69 -52.85
N ARG A 33 -8.42 6.72 -53.32
CA ARG A 33 -7.75 5.72 -52.49
C ARG A 33 -6.25 5.85 -52.70
N TYR A 34 -5.51 6.22 -51.64
CA TYR A 34 -4.05 6.30 -51.68
C TYR A 34 -3.40 5.36 -50.68
N CYS A 35 -2.30 4.72 -51.10
CA CYS A 35 -1.38 4.10 -50.15
C CYS A 35 -0.69 5.19 -49.29
N ASN A 36 -0.06 4.80 -48.20
CA ASN A 36 0.56 5.76 -47.28
C ASN A 36 1.60 6.68 -47.97
N ASN A 37 2.36 6.15 -48.94
CA ASN A 37 3.35 6.93 -49.69
C ASN A 37 2.69 7.95 -50.62
N CYS A 38 1.69 7.54 -51.40
CA CYS A 38 0.95 8.45 -52.26
C CYS A 38 0.15 9.49 -51.46
N LYS A 39 -0.40 9.12 -50.30
CA LYS A 39 -1.05 10.08 -49.40
C LYS A 39 -0.09 11.18 -48.96
N LYS A 40 1.14 10.83 -48.57
CA LYS A 40 2.19 11.82 -48.21
C LYS A 40 2.61 12.68 -49.40
N ALA A 41 2.67 12.12 -50.61
CA ALA A 41 3.08 12.85 -51.80
C ALA A 41 1.99 13.77 -52.38
N GLN A 42 0.71 13.37 -52.25
CA GLN A 42 -0.43 14.00 -52.91
C GLN A 42 -1.34 14.76 -51.94
N CYS A 43 -1.02 14.77 -50.64
CA CYS A 43 -1.69 15.61 -49.65
C CYS A 43 -0.68 16.56 -49.02
N VAL A 44 -1.04 17.83 -48.89
CA VAL A 44 -0.18 18.88 -48.32
C VAL A 44 -0.85 19.53 -47.10
N GLU A 45 -0.06 20.00 -46.15
CA GLU A 45 -0.54 20.74 -44.97
C GLU A 45 -0.69 22.24 -45.29
N SER A 46 -1.58 22.95 -44.59
CA SER A 46 -1.98 24.33 -44.94
C SER A 46 -0.83 25.34 -45.08
N TYR A 47 0.29 25.16 -44.37
CA TYR A 47 1.42 26.09 -44.46
C TYR A 47 2.24 25.97 -45.76
N LEU A 48 2.02 24.91 -46.55
CA LEU A 48 2.61 24.76 -47.89
C LEU A 48 1.75 25.42 -48.98
N LEU A 49 0.57 25.92 -48.62
CA LEU A 49 -0.35 26.68 -49.49
C LEU A 49 -0.11 28.20 -49.40
N GLY A 50 0.96 28.63 -48.73
CA GLY A 50 1.30 30.04 -48.49
C GLY A 50 1.49 30.32 -46.99
N GLY A 51 2.72 30.63 -46.57
CA GLY A 51 3.05 30.86 -45.17
C GLY A 51 2.20 31.97 -44.54
N ARG A 52 1.53 31.69 -43.42
CA ARG A 52 0.81 32.63 -42.51
C ARG A 52 -0.10 33.70 -43.15
N GLY A 53 -0.50 33.56 -44.41
CA GLY A 53 -1.25 34.60 -45.13
C GLY A 53 -2.11 34.15 -46.30
N GLY A 54 -2.32 32.84 -46.49
CA GLY A 54 -3.08 32.33 -47.64
C GLY A 54 -2.38 32.60 -48.97
N TYR A 55 -2.95 32.12 -50.06
CA TYR A 55 -2.55 32.59 -51.37
C TYR A 55 -2.87 34.08 -51.50
N ASP A 56 -1.89 34.90 -51.90
CA ASP A 56 -2.13 36.29 -52.30
C ASP A 56 -3.29 36.31 -53.33
N GLY A 57 -4.42 36.92 -52.97
CA GLY A 57 -5.59 37.03 -53.84
C GLY A 57 -6.96 36.73 -53.20
N GLY A 58 -7.02 36.14 -52.00
CA GLY A 58 -8.29 36.02 -51.27
C GLY A 58 -9.06 34.70 -51.44
N LEU A 59 -8.37 33.60 -51.76
CA LEU A 59 -8.90 32.23 -51.63
C LEU A 59 -8.90 31.80 -50.16
N THR A 60 -9.92 31.05 -49.72
CA THR A 60 -10.14 30.66 -48.32
C THR A 60 -10.35 29.15 -48.17
N ASP A 61 -10.11 28.61 -46.96
CA ASP A 61 -10.10 27.16 -46.69
C ASP A 61 -11.42 26.44 -47.02
N ASP A 62 -12.55 27.15 -46.94
CA ASP A 62 -13.89 26.67 -47.28
C ASP A 62 -14.09 26.40 -48.78
N MET A 63 -13.15 26.83 -49.62
CA MET A 63 -13.12 26.57 -51.06
C MET A 63 -12.44 25.25 -51.43
N PHE A 64 -11.85 24.54 -50.46
CA PHE A 64 -11.18 23.27 -50.68
C PHE A 64 -11.78 22.14 -49.85
N CYS A 65 -11.72 20.93 -50.38
CA CYS A 65 -11.94 19.75 -49.55
C CYS A 65 -10.75 19.60 -48.60
N THR A 66 -11.02 19.16 -47.36
CA THR A 66 -9.97 18.92 -46.37
C THR A 66 -10.21 17.62 -45.63
N VAL A 67 -9.12 17.02 -45.12
CA VAL A 67 -9.18 15.87 -44.21
C VAL A 67 -8.30 16.09 -42.99
N PRO A 68 -8.61 15.47 -41.84
CA PRO A 68 -7.76 15.56 -40.66
C PRO A 68 -6.36 14.98 -40.90
N GLY A 69 -5.33 15.75 -40.56
CA GLY A 69 -3.94 15.35 -40.50
C GLY A 69 -3.45 15.14 -39.05
N GLU A 70 -2.15 15.01 -38.88
CA GLU A 70 -1.54 14.90 -37.55
C GLU A 70 -1.65 16.22 -36.77
N ARG A 71 -1.72 16.15 -35.43
CA ARG A 71 -1.71 17.32 -34.52
C ARG A 71 -2.77 18.40 -34.82
N ARG A 72 -3.98 17.98 -35.22
CA ARG A 72 -5.13 18.87 -35.57
C ARG A 72 -4.90 19.75 -36.81
N ARG A 73 -3.93 19.41 -37.67
CA ARG A 73 -3.72 20.13 -38.94
C ARG A 73 -4.67 19.61 -40.02
N LEU A 74 -5.03 20.46 -40.98
CA LEU A 74 -5.80 20.07 -42.16
C LEU A 74 -4.86 19.68 -43.30
N LEU A 75 -5.21 18.59 -43.97
CA LEU A 75 -4.59 18.17 -45.22
C LEU A 75 -5.48 18.54 -46.39
N TYR A 76 -4.85 18.99 -47.48
CA TYR A 76 -5.47 19.36 -48.74
C TYR A 76 -5.00 18.42 -49.83
N HIS A 77 -5.85 18.16 -50.81
CA HIS A 77 -5.47 17.37 -51.97
C HIS A 77 -4.68 18.24 -52.93
N LYS A 78 -3.39 17.93 -53.10
CA LYS A 78 -2.47 18.76 -53.89
C LYS A 78 -2.96 19.00 -55.33
N PRO A 79 -3.43 17.99 -56.09
CA PRO A 79 -3.99 18.21 -57.42
C PRO A 79 -5.24 19.11 -57.45
N GLU A 80 -6.11 19.02 -56.45
CA GLU A 80 -7.30 19.90 -56.34
C GLU A 80 -6.86 21.35 -56.13
N VAL A 81 -5.92 21.57 -55.22
CA VAL A 81 -5.37 22.90 -54.94
C VAL A 81 -4.73 23.49 -56.19
N GLU A 82 -3.81 22.77 -56.83
CA GLU A 82 -3.09 23.24 -58.02
C GLU A 82 -4.07 23.60 -59.14
N GLY A 83 -5.09 22.76 -59.39
CA GLY A 83 -6.09 23.01 -60.43
C GLY A 83 -7.03 24.18 -60.14
N VAL A 84 -7.37 24.44 -58.87
CA VAL A 84 -8.16 25.63 -58.47
C VAL A 84 -7.29 26.89 -58.58
N TRP A 85 -6.02 26.80 -58.21
CA TRP A 85 -5.06 27.89 -58.28
C TRP A 85 -4.78 28.35 -59.71
N GLU A 86 -4.57 27.41 -60.63
CA GLU A 86 -4.39 27.72 -62.06
C GLU A 86 -5.60 28.46 -62.65
N LYS A 87 -6.81 28.02 -62.29
CA LYS A 87 -8.05 28.69 -62.71
C LYS A 87 -8.19 30.08 -62.11
N TRP A 88 -7.79 30.26 -60.85
CA TRP A 88 -7.81 31.54 -60.17
C TRP A 88 -6.87 32.57 -60.84
N LEU A 89 -5.66 32.15 -61.20
CA LEU A 89 -4.69 33.01 -61.89
C LEU A 89 -5.11 33.40 -63.32
N ALA A 90 -5.90 32.54 -63.98
CA ALA A 90 -6.41 32.80 -65.32
C ALA A 90 -7.58 33.82 -65.33
N LEU A 91 -8.14 34.17 -64.18
CA LEU A 91 -9.22 35.16 -64.11
C LEU A 91 -8.68 36.59 -64.32
N PRO A 92 -9.42 37.44 -65.06
CA PRO A 92 -9.15 38.87 -65.09
C PRO A 92 -9.10 39.46 -63.67
N ASN A 93 -8.40 40.59 -63.50
CA ASN A 93 -8.38 41.32 -62.23
C ASN A 93 -9.70 42.10 -62.01
N ASP A 94 -10.82 41.41 -62.16
CA ASP A 94 -12.19 41.85 -61.95
C ASP A 94 -12.71 41.23 -60.64
N GLU A 95 -13.20 42.09 -59.76
CA GLU A 95 -13.67 41.69 -58.43
C GLU A 95 -14.96 40.86 -58.50
N ALA A 96 -15.84 41.14 -59.47
CA ALA A 96 -17.08 40.39 -59.64
C ALA A 96 -16.82 38.94 -60.11
N ALA A 97 -15.97 38.76 -61.13
CA ALA A 97 -15.59 37.44 -61.62
C ALA A 97 -14.85 36.60 -60.57
N ARG A 98 -14.06 37.25 -59.70
CA ARG A 98 -13.35 36.60 -58.60
C ARG A 98 -14.30 36.15 -57.49
N GLU A 99 -15.27 36.96 -57.10
CA GLU A 99 -16.26 36.56 -56.09
C GLU A 99 -17.19 35.45 -56.61
N GLU A 100 -17.62 35.51 -57.88
CA GLU A 100 -18.39 34.42 -58.50
C GLU A 100 -17.62 33.10 -58.47
N PHE A 101 -16.32 33.12 -58.81
CA PHE A 101 -15.48 31.93 -58.71
C PHE A 101 -15.40 31.38 -57.28
N LYS A 102 -15.30 32.26 -56.28
CA LYS A 102 -15.26 31.83 -54.86
C LYS A 102 -16.54 31.11 -54.46
N GLU A 103 -17.70 31.69 -54.78
CA GLU A 103 -18.99 31.08 -54.50
C GLU A 103 -19.16 29.72 -55.19
N VAL A 104 -18.74 29.61 -56.46
CA VAL A 104 -18.79 28.33 -57.19
C VAL A 104 -17.94 27.25 -56.51
N GLN A 105 -16.75 27.59 -56.00
CA GLN A 105 -15.92 26.62 -55.28
C GLN A 105 -16.51 26.24 -53.91
N ARG A 106 -17.04 27.22 -53.17
CA ARG A 106 -17.74 26.97 -51.89
C ARG A 106 -18.91 26.04 -52.08
N GLU A 107 -19.73 26.29 -53.10
CA GLU A 107 -20.88 25.44 -53.42
C GLU A 107 -20.45 24.03 -53.83
N ARG A 108 -19.37 23.90 -54.62
CA ARG A 108 -18.78 22.60 -54.98
C ARG A 108 -18.35 21.83 -53.74
N VAL A 109 -17.57 22.45 -52.85
CA VAL A 109 -17.09 21.82 -51.61
C VAL A 109 -18.25 21.46 -50.70
N HIS A 110 -19.26 22.32 -50.58
CA HIS A 110 -20.47 22.06 -49.81
C HIS A 110 -21.20 20.80 -50.32
N LYS A 111 -21.42 20.71 -51.63
CA LYS A 111 -22.01 19.51 -52.27
C LYS A 111 -21.17 18.26 -52.04
N ILE A 112 -19.85 18.36 -52.14
CA ILE A 112 -18.95 17.23 -51.86
C ILE A 112 -19.04 16.80 -50.39
N ARG A 113 -19.07 17.73 -49.44
CA ARG A 113 -19.20 17.41 -48.01
C ARG A 113 -20.52 16.69 -47.71
N GLN A 114 -21.63 17.18 -48.26
CA GLN A 114 -22.95 16.56 -48.09
C GLN A 114 -22.98 15.12 -48.63
N CYS A 115 -22.43 14.88 -49.82
CA CYS A 115 -22.33 13.53 -50.38
C CYS A 115 -21.31 12.64 -49.64
N SER A 116 -20.21 13.23 -49.15
CA SER A 116 -19.15 12.51 -48.44
C SER A 116 -19.64 11.89 -47.14
N GLU A 117 -20.56 12.56 -46.43
CA GLU A 117 -21.13 12.03 -45.20
C GLU A 117 -21.89 10.72 -45.44
N GLN A 118 -22.71 10.66 -46.49
CA GLN A 118 -23.46 9.46 -46.85
C GLN A 118 -22.54 8.30 -47.22
N ILE A 119 -21.47 8.58 -47.98
CA ILE A 119 -20.46 7.57 -48.34
C ILE A 119 -19.70 7.10 -47.09
N ALA A 120 -19.37 8.00 -46.17
CA ALA A 120 -18.68 7.67 -44.92
C ALA A 120 -19.53 6.77 -44.03
N GLN A 121 -20.82 7.07 -43.89
CA GLN A 121 -21.77 6.24 -43.16
C GLN A 121 -21.89 4.84 -43.79
N TYR A 122 -21.98 4.74 -45.11
CA TYR A 122 -22.03 3.45 -45.81
C TYR A 122 -20.75 2.62 -45.59
N VAL A 123 -19.56 3.22 -45.75
CA VAL A 123 -18.27 2.53 -45.54
C VAL A 123 -18.10 2.07 -44.09
N ALA A 124 -18.45 2.93 -43.12
CA ALA A 124 -18.42 2.60 -41.71
C ALA A 124 -19.40 1.45 -41.39
N GLY A 125 -20.62 1.50 -41.92
CA GLY A 125 -21.63 0.45 -41.76
C GLY A 125 -21.16 -0.90 -42.31
N ARG A 126 -20.53 -0.92 -43.50
CA ARG A 126 -19.92 -2.14 -44.06
C ARG A 126 -18.82 -2.71 -43.19
N ARG A 127 -17.95 -1.85 -42.64
CA ARG A 127 -16.88 -2.27 -41.72
C ARG A 127 -17.45 -2.87 -40.43
N ALA A 128 -18.43 -2.20 -39.84
CA ALA A 128 -19.12 -2.66 -38.63
C ALA A 128 -19.85 -3.98 -38.87
N SER A 129 -20.56 -4.13 -39.99
CA SER A 129 -21.21 -5.38 -40.40
C SER A 129 -20.19 -6.52 -40.51
N ARG A 130 -19.04 -6.27 -41.16
CA ARG A 130 -18.00 -7.28 -41.31
C ARG A 130 -17.37 -7.68 -39.97
N GLU A 131 -17.16 -6.72 -39.08
CA GLU A 131 -16.65 -6.97 -37.74
C GLU A 131 -17.66 -7.78 -36.91
N ALA A 132 -18.95 -7.46 -37.02
CA ALA A 132 -20.03 -8.20 -36.37
C ALA A 132 -20.13 -9.64 -36.89
N GLU A 133 -20.04 -9.85 -38.21
CA GLU A 133 -19.98 -11.19 -38.81
C GLU A 133 -18.79 -12.00 -38.28
N LEU A 134 -17.58 -11.41 -38.27
CA LEU A 134 -16.39 -12.08 -37.77
C LEU A 134 -16.49 -12.39 -36.27
N LYS A 135 -17.12 -11.52 -35.50
CA LYS A 135 -17.40 -11.74 -34.08
C LYS A 135 -18.40 -12.88 -33.90
N ALA A 136 -19.51 -12.88 -34.62
CA ALA A 136 -20.51 -13.94 -34.57
C ALA A 136 -19.91 -15.32 -34.88
N VAL A 137 -19.03 -15.41 -35.89
CA VAL A 137 -18.31 -16.66 -36.20
C VAL A 137 -17.38 -17.09 -35.06
N LYS A 138 -16.70 -16.15 -34.39
CA LYS A 138 -15.84 -16.46 -33.24
C LYS A 138 -16.64 -16.91 -32.02
N ASP A 139 -17.76 -16.25 -31.76
CA ASP A 139 -18.64 -16.54 -30.63
C ASP A 139 -19.31 -17.92 -30.84
N GLN A 140 -19.85 -18.19 -32.03
CA GLN A 140 -20.38 -19.52 -32.38
C GLN A 140 -19.33 -20.63 -32.23
N LYS A 141 -18.09 -20.37 -32.64
CA LYS A 141 -16.99 -21.32 -32.46
C LYS A 141 -16.71 -21.58 -30.99
N LEU A 142 -16.69 -20.54 -30.17
CA LEU A 142 -16.46 -20.66 -28.73
C LEU A 142 -17.59 -21.46 -28.07
N ASP A 143 -18.84 -21.19 -28.43
CA ASP A 143 -20.00 -21.91 -27.89
C ASP A 143 -19.90 -23.42 -28.17
N MET A 144 -19.53 -23.80 -29.40
CA MET A 144 -19.29 -25.21 -29.75
C MET A 144 -18.15 -25.85 -28.96
N VAL A 145 -17.08 -25.09 -28.66
CA VAL A 145 -15.98 -25.58 -27.80
C VAL A 145 -16.47 -25.78 -26.37
N ILE A 146 -17.23 -24.81 -25.84
CA ILE A 146 -17.82 -24.87 -24.49
C ILE A 146 -18.74 -26.09 -24.37
N GLU A 147 -19.67 -26.28 -25.30
CA GLU A 147 -20.60 -27.42 -25.30
C GLU A 147 -19.87 -28.77 -25.26
N ARG A 148 -18.81 -28.93 -26.06
CA ARG A 148 -18.00 -30.16 -26.05
C ARG A 148 -17.26 -30.35 -24.73
N LEU A 149 -16.67 -29.29 -24.17
CA LEU A 149 -16.00 -29.38 -22.87
C LEU A 149 -16.99 -29.67 -21.73
N ILE A 150 -18.21 -29.15 -21.78
CA ILE A 150 -19.31 -29.52 -20.87
C ILE A 150 -19.61 -31.02 -21.00
N GLY A 151 -19.74 -31.53 -22.23
CA GLY A 151 -19.95 -32.96 -22.49
C GLY A 151 -18.83 -33.87 -21.95
N LEU A 152 -17.61 -33.35 -21.84
CA LEU A 152 -16.46 -34.02 -21.24
C LEU A 152 -16.37 -33.87 -19.70
N GLY A 153 -17.35 -33.21 -19.07
CA GLY A 153 -17.43 -33.06 -17.61
C GLY A 153 -16.69 -31.84 -17.03
N TRP A 154 -16.38 -30.83 -17.85
CA TRP A 154 -15.69 -29.59 -17.42
C TRP A 154 -16.63 -28.42 -17.09
N GLY A 155 -17.94 -28.68 -16.97
CA GLY A 155 -18.95 -27.66 -16.66
C GLY A 155 -18.58 -26.73 -15.49
N PRO A 156 -18.20 -27.26 -14.31
CA PRO A 156 -17.87 -26.42 -13.15
C PRO A 156 -16.69 -25.47 -13.38
N GLU A 157 -15.66 -25.90 -14.12
CA GLU A 157 -14.53 -25.05 -14.48
C GLU A 157 -14.94 -23.95 -15.47
N LEU A 158 -15.84 -24.26 -16.40
CA LEU A 158 -16.36 -23.30 -17.39
C LEU A 158 -17.25 -22.24 -16.75
N ASP A 159 -18.05 -22.60 -15.74
CA ASP A 159 -18.87 -21.65 -14.98
C ASP A 159 -18.01 -20.58 -14.29
N GLU A 160 -16.84 -20.95 -13.77
CA GLU A 160 -15.88 -19.98 -13.20
C GLU A 160 -15.28 -19.09 -14.30
N MET A 161 -14.87 -19.68 -15.43
CA MET A 161 -14.33 -18.94 -16.58
C MET A 161 -15.31 -17.94 -17.20
N LYS A 162 -16.62 -18.18 -17.05
CA LYS A 162 -17.68 -17.31 -17.54
C LYS A 162 -17.57 -15.89 -16.99
N GLN A 163 -17.12 -15.71 -15.75
CA GLN A 163 -16.93 -14.39 -15.14
C GLN A 163 -15.89 -13.55 -15.90
N GLY A 164 -14.85 -14.19 -16.43
CA GLY A 164 -13.84 -13.60 -17.30
C GLY A 164 -14.20 -13.62 -18.78
N ASN A 165 -15.48 -13.84 -19.13
CA ASN A 165 -15.96 -13.98 -20.51
C ASN A 165 -15.14 -14.99 -21.33
N TYR A 166 -14.74 -16.10 -20.68
CA TYR A 166 -13.94 -17.18 -21.25
C TYR A 166 -12.61 -16.72 -21.86
N TRP A 167 -11.99 -15.67 -21.31
CA TRP A 167 -10.77 -15.07 -21.87
C TRP A 167 -9.66 -16.11 -22.10
N GLN A 168 -9.45 -17.05 -21.17
CA GLN A 168 -8.45 -18.11 -21.30
C GLN A 168 -8.69 -18.99 -22.53
N LEU A 169 -9.93 -19.40 -22.76
CA LEU A 169 -10.32 -20.17 -23.96
C LEU A 169 -10.19 -19.33 -25.23
N LYS A 170 -10.66 -18.07 -25.21
CA LYS A 170 -10.56 -17.15 -26.36
C LYS A 170 -9.12 -16.90 -26.81
N GLN A 171 -8.19 -16.88 -25.86
CA GLN A 171 -6.77 -16.66 -26.14
C GLN A 171 -5.98 -17.95 -26.42
N HIS A 172 -6.53 -19.11 -26.09
CA HIS A 172 -5.85 -20.38 -26.28
C HIS A 172 -5.56 -20.63 -27.77
N ALA A 173 -4.32 -21.03 -28.08
CA ALA A 173 -3.85 -21.19 -29.47
C ALA A 173 -4.74 -22.15 -30.27
N SER A 174 -5.10 -23.29 -29.68
CA SER A 174 -5.98 -24.29 -30.31
C SER A 174 -7.36 -23.72 -30.64
N VAL A 175 -7.92 -22.82 -29.85
CA VAL A 175 -9.22 -22.18 -30.15
C VAL A 175 -9.05 -21.09 -31.20
N ARG A 176 -8.00 -20.27 -31.09
CA ARG A 176 -7.73 -19.18 -32.05
C ARG A 176 -7.46 -19.68 -33.47
N GLN A 177 -6.65 -20.73 -33.60
CA GLN A 177 -6.20 -21.27 -34.89
C GLN A 177 -7.25 -22.17 -35.55
N LEU A 178 -8.18 -22.73 -34.78
CA LEU A 178 -9.22 -23.59 -35.30
C LEU A 178 -10.14 -22.84 -36.27
N LYS A 179 -10.16 -23.29 -37.53
CA LYS A 179 -11.02 -22.72 -38.58
C LYS A 179 -12.50 -23.06 -38.36
N ARG A 180 -12.79 -24.30 -37.97
CA ARG A 180 -14.14 -24.82 -37.70
C ARG A 180 -14.09 -25.92 -36.66
N VAL A 181 -15.05 -25.93 -35.74
CA VAL A 181 -15.24 -27.04 -34.79
C VAL A 181 -16.10 -28.10 -35.47
N SER A 182 -15.58 -29.31 -35.60
CA SER A 182 -16.26 -30.47 -36.19
C SER A 182 -15.68 -31.75 -35.60
N ASP A 183 -16.35 -32.89 -35.76
CA ASP A 183 -15.85 -34.18 -35.24
C ASP A 183 -14.50 -34.57 -35.84
N LYS A 184 -14.19 -34.10 -37.05
CA LYS A 184 -12.90 -34.35 -37.70
C LYS A 184 -11.76 -33.48 -37.15
N THR A 185 -12.07 -32.25 -36.73
CA THR A 185 -11.08 -31.27 -36.28
C THR A 185 -10.96 -31.20 -34.76
N TRP A 186 -11.93 -31.75 -34.02
CA TRP A 186 -11.93 -31.77 -32.56
C TRP A 186 -10.75 -32.53 -31.94
N PRO A 187 -10.33 -33.72 -32.44
CA PRO A 187 -9.23 -34.47 -31.83
C PRO A 187 -7.90 -33.69 -31.78
N GLU A 188 -7.67 -32.77 -32.73
CA GLU A 188 -6.45 -31.94 -32.78
C GLU A 188 -6.39 -30.88 -31.67
N VAL A 189 -7.56 -30.45 -31.17
CA VAL A 189 -7.67 -29.39 -30.16
C VAL A 189 -8.06 -29.90 -28.78
N GLU A 190 -8.59 -31.11 -28.70
CA GLU A 190 -9.10 -31.74 -27.48
C GLU A 190 -8.02 -31.86 -26.39
N ASN A 191 -6.89 -32.50 -26.69
CA ASN A 191 -5.82 -32.69 -25.69
C ASN A 191 -5.27 -31.38 -25.11
N PRO A 192 -4.90 -30.36 -25.93
CA PRO A 192 -4.49 -29.06 -25.40
C PRO A 192 -5.55 -28.39 -24.52
N LEU A 193 -6.83 -28.52 -24.89
CA LEU A 193 -7.93 -27.96 -24.11
C LEU A 193 -8.14 -28.72 -22.80
N ILE A 194 -8.01 -30.04 -22.79
CA ILE A 194 -8.05 -30.85 -21.57
C ILE A 194 -6.95 -30.44 -20.60
N GLU A 195 -5.72 -30.18 -21.08
CA GLU A 195 -4.64 -29.68 -20.22
C GLU A 195 -4.94 -28.30 -19.63
N LEU A 196 -5.50 -27.39 -20.43
CA LEU A 196 -6.02 -26.12 -19.92
C LEU A 196 -7.10 -26.33 -18.85
N MET A 197 -8.03 -27.27 -19.06
CA MET A 197 -9.09 -27.56 -18.10
C MET A 197 -8.57 -28.20 -16.82
N LYS A 198 -7.56 -29.08 -16.88
CA LYS A 198 -6.88 -29.61 -15.70
C LYS A 198 -6.22 -28.52 -14.85
N ALA A 199 -5.51 -27.59 -15.50
CA ALA A 199 -4.93 -26.44 -14.82
C ALA A 199 -6.02 -25.57 -14.16
N SER A 200 -7.14 -25.36 -14.87
CA SER A 200 -8.28 -24.59 -14.37
C SER A 200 -8.97 -25.26 -13.20
N ARG A 201 -9.14 -26.60 -13.23
CA ARG A 201 -9.64 -27.37 -12.10
C ARG A 201 -8.75 -27.24 -10.87
N LYS A 202 -7.42 -27.28 -11.05
CA LYS A 202 -6.47 -27.06 -9.95
C LYS A 202 -6.69 -25.68 -9.30
N THR A 203 -6.78 -24.62 -10.11
CA THR A 203 -7.08 -23.27 -9.63
C THR A 203 -8.43 -23.19 -8.91
N ARG A 204 -9.48 -23.78 -9.50
CA ARG A 204 -10.82 -23.83 -8.90
C ARG A 204 -10.80 -24.48 -7.51
N LEU A 205 -10.15 -25.65 -7.39
CA LEU A 205 -10.08 -26.37 -6.11
C LEU A 205 -9.32 -25.56 -5.04
N ILE A 206 -8.26 -24.85 -5.43
CA ILE A 206 -7.55 -23.90 -4.53
C ILE A 206 -8.50 -22.77 -4.10
N ASN A 207 -9.25 -22.18 -5.02
CA ASN A 207 -10.19 -21.09 -4.73
C ASN A 207 -11.36 -21.54 -3.82
N VAL A 208 -11.90 -22.74 -4.06
CA VAL A 208 -12.92 -23.37 -3.21
C VAL A 208 -12.37 -23.56 -1.81
N ARG A 209 -11.16 -24.14 -1.68
CA ARG A 209 -10.54 -24.37 -0.38
C ARG A 209 -10.22 -23.07 0.36
N LYS A 210 -9.71 -22.05 -0.34
CA LYS A 210 -9.46 -20.70 0.19
C LYS A 210 -10.75 -20.05 0.70
N SER A 211 -11.85 -20.20 -0.05
CA SER A 211 -13.17 -19.68 0.35
C SER A 211 -13.70 -20.38 1.61
N GLN A 212 -13.50 -21.70 1.73
CA GLN A 212 -13.83 -22.45 2.93
C GLN A 212 -13.02 -21.99 4.15
N PHE A 213 -11.70 -21.82 4.01
CA PHE A 213 -10.87 -21.26 5.08
C PHE A 213 -11.35 -19.87 5.50
N LYS A 214 -11.64 -18.99 4.54
CA LYS A 214 -12.16 -17.65 4.84
C LYS A 214 -13.48 -17.70 5.61
N ALA A 215 -14.41 -18.58 5.23
CA ALA A 215 -15.68 -18.77 5.94
C ALA A 215 -15.46 -19.26 7.38
N ARG A 216 -14.64 -20.29 7.58
CA ARG A 216 -14.31 -20.82 8.91
C ARG A 216 -13.58 -19.81 9.80
N LEU A 217 -12.63 -19.07 9.24
CA LEU A 217 -11.93 -18.00 9.94
C LEU A 217 -12.85 -16.83 10.30
N ASN A 218 -13.88 -16.55 9.50
CA ASN A 218 -14.93 -15.58 9.86
C ASN A 218 -15.76 -16.05 11.07
N HIS A 219 -16.00 -17.36 11.22
CA HIS A 219 -16.61 -17.90 12.43
C HIS A 219 -15.73 -17.69 13.66
N LEU A 220 -14.43 -17.97 13.57
CA LEU A 220 -13.46 -17.68 14.63
C LEU A 220 -13.46 -16.18 15.01
N ILE A 221 -13.42 -15.30 14.01
CA ILE A 221 -13.52 -13.84 14.17
C ILE A 221 -14.76 -13.46 14.99
N SER A 222 -15.92 -14.06 14.69
CA SER A 222 -17.15 -13.82 15.45
C SER A 222 -17.01 -14.21 16.91
N VAL A 223 -16.46 -15.40 17.19
CA VAL A 223 -16.30 -15.90 18.56
C VAL A 223 -15.30 -15.05 19.34
N LEU A 224 -14.18 -14.65 18.72
CA LEU A 224 -13.19 -13.77 19.34
C LEU A 224 -13.76 -12.39 19.70
N ARG A 225 -14.62 -11.81 18.85
CA ARG A 225 -15.31 -10.54 19.15
C ARG A 225 -16.18 -10.59 20.41
N GLU A 226 -16.72 -11.75 20.74
CA GLU A 226 -17.58 -11.95 21.91
C GLU A 226 -16.81 -12.30 23.18
N HIS A 227 -15.53 -12.66 23.03
CA HIS A 227 -14.65 -13.03 24.13
C HIS A 227 -13.68 -11.90 24.50
N LEU A 228 -13.17 -11.17 23.50
CA LEU A 228 -12.26 -10.05 23.68
C LEU A 228 -13.03 -8.77 24.08
N SER A 229 -12.33 -7.85 24.72
CA SER A 229 -12.87 -6.53 25.08
C SER A 229 -13.40 -5.79 23.85
N ALA A 230 -14.54 -5.10 24.04
CA ALA A 230 -15.13 -4.24 23.01
C ALA A 230 -14.24 -3.04 22.63
N LEU A 231 -13.36 -2.64 23.55
CA LEU A 231 -12.37 -1.58 23.35
C LEU A 231 -10.96 -2.11 23.61
N ARG A 232 -10.07 -1.80 22.69
CA ARG A 232 -8.64 -2.05 22.83
C ARG A 232 -7.95 -0.92 23.56
N THR A 233 -6.92 -1.29 24.30
CA THR A 233 -6.00 -0.38 24.97
C THR A 233 -4.57 -0.75 24.61
N THR A 234 -3.61 0.03 25.09
CA THR A 234 -2.18 -0.28 24.99
C THR A 234 -1.87 -1.69 25.49
N PHE A 235 -2.54 -2.16 26.54
CA PHE A 235 -2.35 -3.52 27.08
C PHE A 235 -2.88 -4.62 26.15
N SER A 236 -3.94 -4.34 25.38
CA SER A 236 -4.46 -5.26 24.37
C SER A 236 -3.44 -5.51 23.24
N ASP A 237 -2.44 -4.63 23.08
CA ASP A 237 -1.35 -4.84 22.14
C ASP A 237 -0.32 -5.87 22.65
N TYR A 238 -0.39 -6.28 23.91
CA TYR A 238 0.47 -7.34 24.45
C TYR A 238 -0.18 -8.72 24.36
N ASP A 239 -1.44 -8.77 23.93
CA ASP A 239 -2.23 -9.99 23.73
C ASP A 239 -2.07 -10.57 22.31
N PRO A 240 -2.40 -11.86 22.11
CA PRO A 240 -2.44 -12.47 20.79
C PRO A 240 -3.41 -11.73 19.86
N ASP A 241 -2.99 -11.53 18.61
CA ASP A 241 -3.85 -11.02 17.54
C ASP A 241 -4.63 -12.18 16.90
N PHE A 242 -5.62 -11.89 16.04
CA PHE A 242 -6.38 -12.91 15.31
C PHE A 242 -5.47 -13.92 14.60
N VAL A 243 -4.38 -13.45 14.00
CA VAL A 243 -3.43 -14.32 13.28
C VAL A 243 -2.76 -15.30 14.23
N ASP A 244 -2.48 -14.90 15.48
CA ASP A 244 -1.90 -15.79 16.48
C ASP A 244 -2.92 -16.87 16.86
N TYR A 245 -4.18 -16.50 17.12
CA TYR A 245 -5.26 -17.46 17.37
C TYR A 245 -5.44 -18.44 16.22
N ALA A 246 -5.50 -17.94 14.98
CA ALA A 246 -5.64 -18.78 13.78
C ALA A 246 -4.46 -19.76 13.60
N MET A 247 -3.29 -19.45 14.18
CA MET A 247 -2.09 -20.29 14.11
C MET A 247 -1.94 -21.25 15.30
N MET A 248 -2.74 -21.10 16.35
CA MET A 248 -2.68 -22.00 17.51
C MET A 248 -3.18 -23.40 17.15
N PRO A 249 -2.53 -24.48 17.64
CA PRO A 249 -2.75 -25.83 17.13
C PRO A 249 -4.21 -26.29 17.09
N LYS A 250 -4.97 -26.09 18.18
CA LYS A 250 -6.38 -26.51 18.28
C LYS A 250 -7.29 -25.78 17.30
N ILE A 251 -7.11 -24.46 17.19
CA ILE A 251 -7.90 -23.60 16.31
C ILE A 251 -7.56 -23.88 14.84
N ARG A 252 -6.26 -24.00 14.55
CA ARG A 252 -5.76 -24.33 13.21
C ARG A 252 -6.26 -25.69 12.74
N GLN A 253 -6.21 -26.71 13.60
CA GLN A 253 -6.71 -28.06 13.27
C GLN A 253 -8.20 -28.03 12.88
N LEU A 254 -9.01 -27.26 13.61
CA LEU A 254 -10.43 -27.09 13.30
C LEU A 254 -10.65 -26.35 11.97
N ALA A 255 -9.90 -25.27 11.74
CA ALA A 255 -9.99 -24.50 10.51
C ALA A 255 -9.52 -25.30 9.28
N GLU A 256 -8.47 -26.11 9.43
CA GLU A 256 -7.88 -26.98 8.39
C GLU A 256 -8.61 -28.31 8.19
N ALA A 257 -9.73 -28.57 8.89
CA ALA A 257 -10.52 -29.79 8.74
C ALA A 257 -10.85 -30.10 7.25
N PRO A 258 -11.06 -31.37 6.86
CA PRO A 258 -11.37 -31.75 5.48
C PRO A 258 -12.53 -30.93 4.89
N SER A 259 -12.53 -30.76 3.55
CA SER A 259 -13.59 -30.00 2.85
C SER A 259 -14.97 -30.64 2.96
N SER A 260 -15.05 -31.92 3.31
CA SER A 260 -16.28 -32.67 3.58
C SER A 260 -16.86 -32.41 4.98
N THR A 261 -16.06 -31.87 5.89
CA THR A 261 -16.52 -31.54 7.25
C THR A 261 -17.15 -30.16 7.24
N ASP A 262 -18.42 -30.09 7.63
CA ASP A 262 -19.06 -28.81 7.91
C ASP A 262 -18.54 -28.29 9.26
N VAL A 263 -17.87 -27.13 9.24
CA VAL A 263 -17.29 -26.51 10.43
C VAL A 263 -18.05 -25.23 10.67
N THR A 264 -18.77 -25.22 11.78
CA THR A 264 -19.74 -24.20 12.16
C THR A 264 -19.14 -23.19 13.13
N ARG A 265 -19.92 -22.16 13.47
CA ARG A 265 -19.55 -21.22 14.51
C ARG A 265 -19.51 -21.88 15.89
N GLU A 266 -20.40 -22.83 16.12
CA GLU A 266 -20.58 -23.54 17.38
C GLU A 266 -19.34 -24.39 17.72
N ASP A 267 -18.68 -24.95 16.70
CA ASP A 267 -17.42 -25.68 16.87
C ASP A 267 -16.29 -24.79 17.43
N PHE A 268 -16.21 -23.54 16.97
CA PHE A 268 -15.28 -22.56 17.54
C PHE A 268 -15.75 -22.05 18.91
N ALA A 269 -17.07 -21.87 19.10
CA ALA A 269 -17.63 -21.42 20.37
C ALA A 269 -17.40 -22.42 21.51
N ALA A 270 -17.35 -23.72 21.21
CA ALA A 270 -16.99 -24.77 22.18
C ALA A 270 -15.56 -24.63 22.73
N LEU A 271 -14.69 -23.84 22.06
CA LEU A 271 -13.35 -23.52 22.55
C LEU A 271 -13.32 -22.28 23.45
N LYS A 272 -14.44 -21.57 23.64
CA LYS A 272 -14.50 -20.28 24.37
C LYS A 272 -13.94 -20.40 25.79
N ASP A 273 -14.32 -21.43 26.53
CA ASP A 273 -13.83 -21.68 27.90
C ASP A 273 -12.34 -22.02 27.97
N GLN A 274 -11.73 -22.39 26.83
CA GLN A 274 -10.30 -22.67 26.71
C GLN A 274 -9.51 -21.47 26.19
N LEU A 275 -10.15 -20.41 25.68
CA LEU A 275 -9.45 -19.27 25.08
C LEU A 275 -8.53 -18.58 26.09
N ASP A 276 -8.96 -18.39 27.34
CA ASP A 276 -8.11 -17.81 28.40
C ASP A 276 -6.87 -18.65 28.68
N LYS A 277 -7.00 -19.98 28.65
CA LYS A 277 -5.86 -20.88 28.81
C LYS A 277 -4.92 -20.78 27.61
N ILE A 278 -5.49 -20.82 26.40
CA ILE A 278 -4.75 -20.72 25.14
C ILE A 278 -3.96 -19.40 25.08
N THR A 279 -4.56 -18.28 25.51
CA THR A 279 -3.91 -16.96 25.61
C THR A 279 -2.76 -16.97 26.61
N ARG A 280 -2.94 -17.57 27.79
CA ARG A 280 -1.86 -17.72 28.78
C ARG A 280 -0.72 -18.59 28.26
N ASP A 281 -1.02 -19.68 27.60
CA ASP A 281 -0.02 -20.57 27.00
C ASP A 281 0.79 -19.83 25.93
N TRP A 282 0.13 -19.00 25.11
CA TRP A 282 0.80 -18.14 24.13
C TRP A 282 1.70 -17.10 24.80
N LYS A 283 1.23 -16.40 25.83
CA LYS A 283 2.06 -15.43 26.58
C LYS A 283 3.29 -16.09 27.19
N THR A 284 3.12 -17.28 27.75
CA THR A 284 4.21 -18.09 28.29
C THR A 284 5.23 -18.44 27.19
N ASN A 285 4.77 -18.79 25.98
CA ASN A 285 5.67 -19.04 24.85
C ASN A 285 6.42 -17.78 24.39
N VAL A 286 5.77 -16.61 24.41
CA VAL A 286 6.40 -15.33 24.10
C VAL A 286 7.51 -15.02 25.10
N VAL A 287 7.22 -15.13 26.39
CA VAL A 287 8.21 -14.93 27.47
C VAL A 287 9.38 -15.90 27.28
N LEU A 288 9.12 -17.19 27.12
CA LEU A 288 10.16 -18.20 26.86
C LEU A 288 11.07 -17.82 25.69
N ARG A 289 10.49 -17.43 24.55
CA ARG A 289 11.26 -17.04 23.36
C ARG A 289 12.10 -15.79 23.57
N LEU A 290 11.58 -14.81 24.32
CA LEU A 290 12.32 -13.60 24.67
C LEU A 290 13.45 -13.91 25.68
N SER A 291 13.21 -14.78 26.66
CA SER A 291 14.24 -15.26 27.60
C SER A 291 15.40 -15.94 26.86
N CYS A 292 15.13 -16.76 25.84
CA CYS A 292 16.17 -17.37 25.03
C CYS A 292 17.06 -16.35 24.29
N ILE A 293 16.55 -15.15 24.02
CA ILE A 293 17.34 -14.06 23.42
C ILE A 293 18.18 -13.35 24.48
N TYR A 294 17.60 -13.11 25.65
CA TYR A 294 18.25 -12.36 26.73
C TYR A 294 19.33 -13.16 27.47
N THR A 295 19.02 -14.41 27.81
CA THR A 295 19.88 -15.30 28.61
C THR A 295 19.94 -16.69 27.96
N PRO A 296 20.71 -16.87 26.87
CA PRO A 296 20.76 -18.13 26.12
C PRO A 296 21.11 -19.37 26.96
N ASP A 297 21.85 -19.20 28.06
CA ASP A 297 22.29 -20.29 28.94
C ASP A 297 21.26 -20.69 30.03
N SER A 298 20.17 -19.93 30.19
CA SER A 298 19.18 -20.11 31.27
C SER A 298 18.06 -21.13 30.97
N PHE A 299 18.22 -21.97 29.95
CA PHE A 299 17.25 -23.00 29.53
C PHE A 299 16.83 -24.00 30.63
N LEU A 300 17.52 -24.03 31.77
CA LEU A 300 17.37 -25.05 32.82
C LEU A 300 16.54 -24.64 34.03
N THR A 301 16.23 -23.35 34.23
CA THR A 301 15.52 -22.87 35.43
C THR A 301 14.13 -22.36 35.08
N GLN A 302 13.11 -23.18 35.34
CA GLN A 302 11.68 -22.94 35.08
C GLN A 302 11.04 -21.73 35.82
N ASN A 303 11.83 -20.76 36.31
CA ASN A 303 11.32 -19.52 36.90
C ASN A 303 11.06 -18.50 35.77
N LEU A 304 9.88 -18.59 35.17
CA LEU A 304 9.41 -17.74 34.06
C LEU A 304 8.63 -16.50 34.52
N SER A 305 8.73 -16.13 35.79
CA SER A 305 8.03 -14.96 36.33
C SER A 305 8.97 -13.77 36.39
N ALA A 306 8.72 -12.81 35.49
CA ALA A 306 9.33 -11.49 35.37
C ALA A 306 10.69 -11.42 34.64
N PHE A 307 10.75 -10.52 33.66
CA PHE A 307 12.02 -9.99 33.17
C PHE A 307 12.49 -8.94 34.17
N ASP A 308 13.80 -8.92 34.45
CA ASP A 308 14.40 -7.84 35.25
C ASP A 308 14.26 -6.47 34.56
N ALA A 309 14.36 -5.39 35.33
CA ALA A 309 14.30 -4.01 34.81
C ALA A 309 15.42 -3.70 33.81
N ALA A 310 16.49 -4.50 33.80
CA ALA A 310 17.62 -4.37 32.89
C ALA A 310 17.42 -5.10 31.54
N CYS A 311 16.29 -5.77 31.32
CA CYS A 311 16.04 -6.55 30.12
C CYS A 311 15.54 -5.69 28.95
N PHE A 312 16.42 -5.46 27.97
CA PHE A 312 16.13 -4.68 26.77
C PHE A 312 16.40 -5.46 25.47
N PHE A 313 15.61 -5.17 24.44
CA PHE A 313 15.69 -5.76 23.12
C PHE A 313 15.86 -4.70 22.03
N ASP A 314 16.64 -5.03 21.02
CA ASP A 314 16.78 -4.25 19.79
C ASP A 314 16.14 -4.98 18.61
N CYS A 315 15.54 -4.23 17.70
CA CYS A 315 15.04 -4.75 16.42
C CYS A 315 16.11 -4.63 15.34
N SER A 316 16.54 -5.76 14.78
CA SER A 316 17.49 -5.81 13.66
C SER A 316 16.88 -5.38 12.32
N GLN A 317 15.55 -5.38 12.20
CA GLN A 317 14.86 -5.02 10.96
C GLN A 317 14.68 -3.50 10.79
N CYS A 318 14.13 -2.81 11.80
CA CYS A 318 13.86 -1.36 11.72
C CYS A 318 14.87 -0.50 12.49
N GLY A 319 15.80 -1.13 13.22
CA GLY A 319 16.80 -0.44 14.03
C GLY A 319 16.27 0.18 15.32
N GLN A 320 15.01 -0.06 15.70
CA GLN A 320 14.47 0.40 16.99
C GLN A 320 15.26 -0.24 18.15
N LYS A 321 15.63 0.59 19.13
CA LYS A 321 16.53 0.24 20.23
C LYS A 321 15.82 0.28 21.57
N ALA A 322 16.36 -0.46 22.54
CA ALA A 322 15.99 -0.39 23.96
C ALA A 322 14.48 -0.54 24.21
N MET A 323 13.88 -1.62 23.69
CA MET A 323 12.49 -2.00 23.98
C MET A 323 12.45 -3.00 25.14
N GLN A 324 11.49 -2.87 26.06
CA GLN A 324 11.32 -3.79 27.20
C GLN A 324 10.06 -4.63 27.07
N TYR A 325 9.99 -5.74 27.80
CA TYR A 325 8.73 -6.45 28.01
C TYR A 325 7.82 -5.64 28.95
N PRO A 326 6.48 -5.63 28.76
CA PRO A 326 5.72 -6.27 27.69
C PRO A 326 5.69 -5.49 26.36
N ALA A 327 6.09 -4.22 26.34
CA ALA A 327 5.99 -3.33 25.17
C ALA A 327 6.59 -3.90 23.87
N VAL A 328 7.72 -4.61 23.96
CA VAL A 328 8.39 -5.26 22.82
C VAL A 328 7.46 -6.22 22.07
N THR A 329 6.50 -6.85 22.74
CA THR A 329 5.56 -7.79 22.13
C THR A 329 4.63 -7.13 21.10
N ALA A 330 4.38 -5.82 21.26
CA ALA A 330 3.56 -5.03 20.35
C ALA A 330 4.32 -4.55 19.10
N HIS A 331 5.65 -4.73 19.05
CA HIS A 331 6.48 -4.19 17.99
C HIS A 331 6.12 -4.75 16.61
N GLU A 332 5.85 -3.87 15.65
CA GLU A 332 5.29 -4.22 14.35
C GLU A 332 6.18 -5.19 13.52
N CYS A 333 7.51 -5.06 13.62
CA CYS A 333 8.44 -5.95 12.90
C CYS A 333 8.36 -7.42 13.36
N LEU A 334 7.72 -7.69 14.50
CA LEU A 334 7.46 -9.05 15.00
C LEU A 334 6.27 -9.70 14.29
N ARG A 335 5.54 -8.95 13.46
CA ARG A 335 4.38 -9.40 12.69
C ARG A 335 4.58 -9.24 11.18
N TYR A 336 5.85 -9.34 10.75
CA TYR A 336 6.41 -9.13 9.41
C TYR A 336 5.41 -9.07 8.24
N ARG A 337 5.40 -7.93 7.53
CA ARG A 337 4.41 -7.63 6.47
C ARG A 337 4.83 -7.90 5.04
N TYR A 338 6.10 -8.15 4.78
CA TYR A 338 6.53 -8.33 3.41
C TYR A 338 6.12 -9.74 2.93
N TYR A 339 5.16 -9.76 2.01
CA TYR A 339 4.58 -10.96 1.46
C TYR A 339 5.19 -11.23 0.09
N ARG A 340 5.99 -12.30 -0.04
CA ARG A 340 6.55 -12.74 -1.34
C ARG A 340 5.68 -13.73 -2.12
N GLY A 341 4.40 -13.89 -1.76
CA GLY A 341 3.64 -15.03 -2.26
C GLY A 341 4.14 -16.31 -1.61
N PHE A 342 3.27 -17.08 -0.97
CA PHE A 342 3.61 -18.48 -0.77
C PHE A 342 3.26 -19.28 -2.03
N ASP A 343 3.91 -20.41 -2.25
CA ASP A 343 3.46 -21.35 -3.28
C ASP A 343 2.12 -21.97 -2.84
N ILE A 344 1.02 -21.34 -3.28
CA ILE A 344 -0.36 -21.73 -2.95
C ILE A 344 -0.75 -23.12 -3.49
N ASN A 345 0.14 -23.79 -4.23
CA ASN A 345 -0.05 -25.18 -4.61
C ASN A 345 0.15 -26.15 -3.43
N ASP A 346 0.81 -25.72 -2.35
CA ASP A 346 0.88 -26.46 -1.09
C ASP A 346 -0.29 -26.04 -0.17
N ALA A 347 -1.00 -27.03 0.37
CA ALA A 347 -2.12 -26.80 1.28
C ALA A 347 -1.71 -26.05 2.56
N ALA A 348 -0.50 -26.30 3.08
CA ALA A 348 0.01 -25.62 4.27
C ALA A 348 0.23 -24.12 4.01
N TYR A 349 0.67 -23.78 2.81
CA TYR A 349 0.85 -22.39 2.38
C TYR A 349 -0.47 -21.70 2.03
N LEU A 350 -1.46 -22.43 1.51
CA LEU A 350 -2.78 -21.88 1.23
C LEU A 350 -3.49 -21.38 2.49
N TYR A 351 -3.39 -22.12 3.60
CA TYR A 351 -3.94 -21.67 4.88
C TYR A 351 -3.28 -20.37 5.35
N LEU A 352 -1.94 -20.36 5.37
CA LEU A 352 -1.15 -19.18 5.76
C LEU A 352 -1.44 -17.96 4.88
N ASP A 353 -1.53 -18.14 3.56
CA ASP A 353 -1.94 -17.11 2.60
C ASP A 353 -3.33 -16.56 2.91
N THR A 354 -4.27 -17.44 3.26
CA THR A 354 -5.64 -17.04 3.59
C THR A 354 -5.68 -16.21 4.86
N VAL A 355 -5.04 -16.66 5.93
CA VAL A 355 -4.97 -15.93 7.21
C VAL A 355 -4.29 -14.57 7.02
N PHE A 356 -3.16 -14.54 6.29
CA PHE A 356 -2.47 -13.28 5.97
C PHE A 356 -3.34 -12.34 5.14
N GLY A 357 -4.02 -12.85 4.11
CA GLY A 357 -4.91 -12.06 3.26
C GLY A 357 -6.13 -11.49 3.99
N MET A 358 -6.54 -12.11 5.10
CA MET A 358 -7.61 -11.59 5.96
C MET A 358 -7.10 -10.52 6.94
N ALA A 359 -5.90 -10.67 7.49
CA ALA A 359 -5.42 -9.84 8.59
C ALA A 359 -4.37 -8.78 8.22
N GLY A 360 -3.72 -8.90 7.06
CA GLY A 360 -2.63 -8.02 6.64
C GLY A 360 -1.35 -8.12 7.49
N SER A 361 -1.21 -9.18 8.28
CA SER A 361 -0.07 -9.41 9.20
C SER A 361 0.23 -10.88 9.35
N ARG A 362 1.45 -11.20 9.82
CA ARG A 362 1.85 -12.56 10.21
C ARG A 362 1.69 -12.79 11.71
N ASN A 363 1.71 -14.05 12.11
CA ASN A 363 1.79 -14.42 13.51
C ASN A 363 3.07 -13.86 14.14
N TRP A 364 3.01 -13.62 15.44
CA TRP A 364 4.10 -13.08 16.21
C TRP A 364 5.36 -13.96 16.11
N THR A 365 6.52 -13.32 15.97
CA THR A 365 7.83 -13.96 15.97
C THR A 365 8.90 -13.02 16.54
N CYS A 366 9.91 -13.58 17.20
CA CYS A 366 11.06 -12.85 17.74
C CYS A 366 12.30 -12.89 16.82
N ASN A 367 12.18 -13.37 15.58
CA ASN A 367 13.33 -13.55 14.66
C ASN A 367 14.12 -12.26 14.36
N ASN A 368 13.47 -11.11 14.52
CA ASN A 368 14.08 -9.80 14.27
C ASN A 368 14.60 -9.13 15.56
N LEU A 369 14.59 -9.84 16.69
CA LEU A 369 15.04 -9.32 17.98
C LEU A 369 16.42 -9.85 18.35
N VAL A 370 17.20 -8.99 19.00
CA VAL A 370 18.46 -9.32 19.66
C VAL A 370 18.50 -8.68 21.04
N ALA A 371 19.26 -9.25 21.97
CA ALA A 371 19.52 -8.61 23.26
C ALA A 371 20.19 -7.25 23.03
N SER A 372 19.69 -6.21 23.69
CA SER A 372 20.18 -4.86 23.50
C SER A 372 21.51 -4.65 24.25
N PRO A 373 22.50 -3.96 23.66
CA PRO A 373 23.65 -3.46 24.42
C PRO A 373 23.24 -2.57 25.61
N THR A 374 22.04 -1.98 25.57
CA THR A 374 21.45 -1.20 26.65
C THR A 374 21.26 -2.00 27.95
N CYS A 375 21.17 -3.33 27.91
CA CYS A 375 21.04 -4.14 29.13
C CYS A 375 22.19 -3.89 30.12
N ARG A 376 23.42 -3.76 29.62
CA ARG A 376 24.60 -3.46 30.47
C ARG A 376 24.50 -2.07 31.07
N ILE A 377 24.10 -1.09 30.25
CA ILE A 377 23.91 0.29 30.72
C ILE A 377 22.85 0.35 31.82
N ALA A 378 21.75 -0.37 31.63
CA ALA A 378 20.67 -0.43 32.61
C ALA A 378 21.13 -1.06 33.93
N ARG A 379 21.86 -2.19 33.88
CA ARG A 379 22.44 -2.80 35.08
C ARG A 379 23.29 -1.82 35.88
N ASP A 380 24.25 -1.15 35.24
CA ASP A 380 25.11 -0.17 35.92
C ASP A 380 24.28 0.92 36.63
N ILE A 381 23.28 1.49 35.95
CA ILE A 381 22.43 2.56 36.51
C ILE A 381 21.57 2.07 37.66
N ILE A 382 21.02 0.85 37.57
CA ILE A 382 20.20 0.26 38.63
C ILE A 382 21.06 0.01 39.88
N GLU A 383 22.28 -0.49 39.72
CA GLU A 383 23.23 -0.64 40.83
C GLU A 383 23.58 0.70 41.49
N ILE A 384 23.73 1.77 40.70
CA ILE A 384 23.96 3.13 41.22
C ILE A 384 22.76 3.63 42.02
N CYS A 385 21.54 3.25 41.64
CA CYS A 385 20.35 3.53 42.43
C CYS A 385 20.29 2.75 43.76
N GLU A 386 21.25 1.85 43.99
CA GLU A 386 21.36 0.92 45.13
C GLU A 386 20.32 -0.21 45.09
N GLU A 387 19.86 -0.57 43.89
CA GLU A 387 18.93 -1.68 43.65
C GLU A 387 19.64 -2.88 43.02
N ASN A 388 19.07 -4.08 43.16
CA ASN A 388 19.63 -5.30 42.55
C ASN A 388 19.10 -5.50 41.12
N PRO A 389 19.94 -5.36 40.07
CA PRO A 389 19.50 -5.46 38.68
C PRO A 389 19.03 -6.86 38.25
N ASP A 390 19.31 -7.90 39.04
CA ASP A 390 18.89 -9.28 38.74
C ASP A 390 17.55 -9.65 39.40
N GLU A 391 17.07 -8.82 40.34
CA GLU A 391 15.86 -9.10 41.14
C GLU A 391 14.76 -8.05 40.93
N ILE A 392 15.13 -6.78 40.70
CA ILE A 392 14.15 -5.71 40.55
C ILE A 392 13.45 -5.79 39.20
N ASP A 393 12.11 -5.74 39.23
CA ASP A 393 11.32 -5.66 38.02
C ASP A 393 11.16 -4.22 37.53
N GLU A 394 10.66 -4.07 36.30
CA GLU A 394 10.50 -2.76 35.68
C GLU A 394 9.53 -1.84 36.43
N THR A 395 8.50 -2.39 37.07
CA THR A 395 7.46 -1.62 37.77
C THR A 395 8.05 -1.07 39.07
N ASP A 396 8.68 -1.92 39.87
CA ASP A 396 9.35 -1.53 41.10
C ASP A 396 10.45 -0.49 40.85
N MET A 397 11.24 -0.66 39.78
CA MET A 397 12.28 0.32 39.42
C MET A 397 11.69 1.66 38.94
N SER A 398 10.51 1.64 38.30
CA SER A 398 9.80 2.85 37.87
C SER A 398 9.23 3.65 39.03
N ASP A 399 8.78 2.96 40.08
CA ASP A 399 8.24 3.56 41.29
C ASP A 399 9.34 4.03 42.26
N SER A 400 10.59 3.65 42.02
CA SER A 400 11.73 4.07 42.84
C SER A 400 11.92 5.60 42.84
N PRO A 401 12.06 6.23 44.03
CA PRO A 401 12.35 7.66 44.13
C PRO A 401 13.80 7.99 43.77
N ALA A 402 14.66 6.98 43.60
CA ALA A 402 16.08 7.18 43.31
C ALA A 402 16.27 8.01 42.04
N ARG A 403 17.20 8.96 42.11
CA ARG A 403 17.63 9.79 40.97
C ARG A 403 19.14 9.77 40.88
N VAL A 404 19.64 9.92 39.67
CA VAL A 404 21.07 9.90 39.39
C VAL A 404 21.47 11.14 38.63
N CYS A 405 22.73 11.55 38.77
CA CYS A 405 23.31 12.60 37.96
C CYS A 405 24.54 12.11 37.20
N CYS A 406 24.68 12.58 35.97
CA CYS A 406 25.87 12.34 35.16
C CYS A 406 26.95 13.36 35.55
N LYS A 407 28.03 12.91 36.20
CA LYS A 407 29.18 13.75 36.59
C LYS A 407 29.92 14.31 35.38
N THR A 408 29.95 13.58 34.28
CA THR A 408 30.64 14.00 33.04
C THR A 408 29.92 15.18 32.38
N CYS A 409 28.59 15.26 32.49
CA CYS A 409 27.79 16.36 31.94
C CYS A 409 27.43 17.43 32.97
N SER A 410 27.56 17.11 34.26
CA SER A 410 27.47 18.09 35.34
C SER A 410 28.80 18.85 35.46
N ARG A 411 28.75 20.04 36.06
CA ARG A 411 29.95 20.86 36.31
C ARG A 411 29.85 21.49 37.69
N ASP A 412 30.92 22.14 38.13
CA ASP A 412 30.90 22.79 39.44
C ASP A 412 29.72 23.78 39.55
N GLY A 413 28.95 23.63 40.62
CA GLY A 413 27.72 24.35 40.89
C GLY A 413 26.52 24.09 39.98
N VAL A 414 26.55 23.09 39.07
CA VAL A 414 25.39 22.69 38.25
C VAL A 414 25.30 21.16 38.15
N ARG A 415 24.19 20.58 38.60
CA ARG A 415 23.92 19.13 38.50
C ARG A 415 22.76 18.85 37.56
N ILE A 416 22.95 17.91 36.63
CA ILE A 416 21.90 17.40 35.74
C ILE A 416 21.36 16.10 36.33
N ILE A 417 20.11 16.11 36.79
CA ILE A 417 19.47 15.01 37.50
C ILE A 417 18.41 14.37 36.63
N MET A 418 18.35 13.04 36.66
CA MET A 418 17.48 12.23 35.82
C MET A 418 16.91 11.06 36.62
N ASP A 419 15.79 10.52 36.16
CA ASP A 419 15.35 9.17 36.52
C ASP A 419 16.22 8.11 35.83
N TRP A 420 16.04 6.84 36.19
CA TRP A 420 16.86 5.76 35.66
C TRP A 420 16.71 5.60 34.14
N ARG A 421 15.50 5.80 33.59
CA ARG A 421 15.25 5.78 32.13
C ARG A 421 15.92 6.92 31.39
N GLY A 422 15.83 8.11 31.95
CA GLY A 422 16.50 9.31 31.47
C GLY A 422 18.00 9.12 31.46
N ALA A 423 18.57 8.53 32.51
CA ALA A 423 19.98 8.21 32.60
C ALA A 423 20.43 7.21 31.52
N ILE A 424 19.65 6.14 31.30
CA ILE A 424 19.91 5.16 30.23
C ILE A 424 19.91 5.83 28.85
N GLU A 425 18.87 6.60 28.53
CA GLU A 425 18.75 7.26 27.22
C GLU A 425 19.82 8.35 27.04
N HIS A 426 20.15 9.09 28.10
CA HIS A 426 21.25 10.05 28.12
C HIS A 426 22.59 9.38 27.80
N ARG A 427 22.92 8.27 28.48
CA ARG A 427 24.14 7.51 28.21
C ARG A 427 24.17 7.00 26.78
N ARG A 428 23.04 6.49 26.29
CA ARG A 428 22.91 5.96 24.93
C ARG A 428 23.05 7.03 23.84
N LEU A 429 22.58 8.25 24.07
CA LEU A 429 22.58 9.31 23.06
C LEU A 429 23.85 10.18 23.09
N LEU A 430 24.38 10.45 24.27
CA LEU A 430 25.47 11.42 24.46
C LEU A 430 26.83 10.76 24.72
N HIS A 431 26.85 9.50 25.16
CA HIS A 431 28.07 8.79 25.55
C HIS A 431 28.32 7.50 24.76
N SER A 432 27.64 7.28 23.62
CA SER A 432 27.77 6.06 22.82
C SER A 432 28.97 6.01 21.87
N ALA A 433 29.60 7.16 21.58
CA ALA A 433 30.66 7.30 20.56
C ALA A 433 32.06 7.52 21.15
N ILE A 434 32.18 7.56 22.47
CA ILE A 434 33.46 7.75 23.17
C ILE A 434 33.95 6.35 23.55
N ASP A 435 35.14 5.97 23.08
CA ASP A 435 35.78 4.69 23.38
C ASP A 435 35.72 4.40 24.89
N GLN A 436 34.93 3.40 25.26
CA GLN A 436 34.98 2.60 26.47
C GLN A 436 35.75 3.22 27.66
N ASN A 437 35.18 4.25 28.30
CA ASN A 437 35.14 4.42 29.77
C ASN A 437 34.33 5.65 30.21
N GLU A 438 33.52 5.44 31.26
CA GLU A 438 33.28 6.41 32.33
C GLU A 438 32.47 7.69 32.03
N ALA A 439 31.26 7.56 31.46
CA ALA A 439 30.22 8.45 31.98
C ALA A 439 30.09 8.13 33.48
N GLN A 440 30.62 9.00 34.34
CA GLN A 440 30.58 8.77 35.77
C GLN A 440 29.21 9.20 36.28
N TRP A 441 28.60 8.36 37.10
CA TRP A 441 27.28 8.58 37.64
C TRP A 441 27.36 8.56 39.17
N GLU A 442 26.45 9.28 39.79
CA GLU A 442 26.20 9.16 41.23
C GLU A 442 24.71 9.25 41.50
N LYS A 443 24.28 8.53 42.53
CA LYS A 443 23.00 8.76 43.18
C LYS A 443 23.03 10.13 43.85
N VAL A 444 21.98 10.92 43.66
CA VAL A 444 21.83 12.19 44.37
C VAL A 444 21.17 11.95 45.74
N SER A 445 21.26 12.94 46.63
CA SER A 445 20.60 12.85 47.93
C SER A 445 19.07 12.81 47.80
N ASP A 446 18.38 12.32 48.83
CA ASP A 446 16.92 12.24 48.86
C ASP A 446 16.25 13.62 48.70
N ALA A 447 16.86 14.67 49.26
CA ALA A 447 16.40 16.05 49.11
C ALA A 447 16.45 16.51 47.65
N GLN A 448 17.58 16.24 46.97
CA GLN A 448 17.75 16.55 45.55
C GLN A 448 16.81 15.71 44.67
N ALA A 449 16.65 14.42 44.96
CA ALA A 449 15.77 13.52 44.23
C ALA A 449 14.29 13.91 44.35
N SER A 450 13.85 14.28 45.56
CA SER A 450 12.50 14.80 45.80
C SER A 450 12.25 16.07 45.00
N LYS A 451 13.19 17.03 45.04
CA LYS A 451 13.04 18.28 44.29
C LYS A 451 13.06 18.06 42.79
N ALA A 452 13.94 17.18 42.31
CA ALA A 452 14.04 16.83 40.91
C ALA A 452 12.74 16.22 40.37
N SER A 453 12.05 15.38 41.15
CA SER A 453 10.77 14.79 40.78
C SER A 453 9.67 15.85 40.67
N GLU A 454 9.60 16.77 41.64
CA GLU A 454 8.65 17.90 41.63
C GLU A 454 8.86 18.80 40.39
N LEU A 455 10.13 19.07 40.02
CA LEU A 455 10.45 19.82 38.80
C LEU A 455 10.10 19.04 37.53
N ALA A 456 10.34 17.73 37.49
CA ALA A 456 10.05 16.91 36.32
C ALA A 456 8.54 16.82 36.02
N GLU A 457 7.71 16.78 37.07
CA GLU A 457 6.25 16.85 36.96
C GLU A 457 5.79 18.21 36.43
N ALA A 458 6.40 19.31 36.89
CA ALA A 458 6.09 20.66 36.43
C ALA A 458 6.47 20.91 34.95
N VAL A 459 7.45 20.15 34.42
CA VAL A 459 7.91 20.24 33.04
C VAL A 459 7.13 19.32 32.09
N HIS A 460 6.33 18.36 32.61
CA HIS A 460 5.46 17.50 31.79
C HIS A 460 4.23 18.30 31.27
N ALA A 461 3.79 18.26 30.01
CA ALA A 461 4.16 17.47 28.85
C ALA A 461 4.13 18.36 27.59
N ASP A 462 5.19 18.31 26.78
CA ASP A 462 5.17 18.94 25.46
C ASP A 462 4.20 18.16 24.55
N THR A 463 3.01 18.72 24.33
CA THR A 463 2.00 18.20 23.39
C THR A 463 2.57 17.89 22.00
N ALA A 464 3.66 18.55 21.59
CA ALA A 464 4.32 18.27 20.32
C ALA A 464 4.98 16.88 20.27
N LEU A 465 5.44 16.31 21.40
CA LEU A 465 6.01 14.96 21.46
C LEU A 465 4.94 13.88 21.30
N LEU A 466 3.77 14.06 21.92
CA LEU A 466 2.63 13.12 21.79
C LEU A 466 2.15 12.99 20.33
N SER A 467 2.22 14.09 19.56
CA SER A 467 1.85 14.10 18.14
C SER A 467 2.74 13.20 17.25
N LYS A 468 3.96 12.88 17.71
CA LYS A 468 4.96 12.09 16.99
C LYS A 468 4.96 10.61 17.38
N LEU A 469 4.25 10.25 18.45
CA LEU A 469 4.14 8.85 18.87
C LEU A 469 3.15 8.09 17.97
N PRO A 470 3.31 6.76 17.83
CA PRO A 470 2.37 5.94 17.10
C PRO A 470 1.06 5.77 17.88
N TRP A 471 -0.06 5.93 17.18
CA TRP A 471 -1.41 5.75 17.72
C TRP A 471 -2.11 4.55 17.09
N SER A 472 -3.05 3.96 17.83
CA SER A 472 -3.86 2.82 17.44
C SER A 472 -5.35 3.07 17.65
N CYS A 473 -6.19 2.44 16.83
CA CYS A 473 -7.65 2.49 16.93
C CYS A 473 -8.15 1.56 18.05
N ALA A 474 -8.89 2.11 19.02
CA ALA A 474 -9.47 1.33 20.11
C ALA A 474 -10.64 0.43 19.65
N ARG A 475 -11.28 0.78 18.54
CA ARG A 475 -12.51 0.14 18.05
C ARG A 475 -12.27 -1.06 17.12
N CYS A 476 -11.04 -1.26 16.65
CA CYS A 476 -10.66 -2.38 15.80
C CYS A 476 -10.39 -3.64 16.63
N THR A 477 -11.44 -4.33 17.06
CA THR A 477 -11.37 -5.42 18.07
C THR A 477 -10.58 -6.66 17.65
N ILE A 478 -10.48 -6.96 16.35
CA ILE A 478 -9.90 -8.22 15.87
C ILE A 478 -8.51 -8.06 15.28
N HIS A 479 -8.31 -6.99 14.50
CA HIS A 479 -7.05 -6.75 13.80
C HIS A 479 -6.45 -5.48 14.34
N ARG A 480 -5.16 -5.50 14.69
CA ARG A 480 -4.43 -4.24 14.77
C ARG A 480 -4.50 -3.55 13.42
N THR A 481 -5.06 -2.34 13.39
CA THR A 481 -4.88 -1.47 12.24
C THR A 481 -3.39 -1.33 12.02
N ALA A 482 -2.97 -1.78 10.85
CA ALA A 482 -1.60 -2.10 10.58
C ALA A 482 -0.64 -0.91 10.78
N THR A 483 -1.10 0.32 10.64
CA THR A 483 -0.20 1.46 10.54
C THR A 483 0.16 2.04 11.90
N ARG A 484 1.47 2.19 12.17
CA ARG A 484 2.02 3.31 12.94
C ARG A 484 1.46 4.60 12.35
N ALA A 485 0.33 5.03 12.88
CA ALA A 485 -0.44 6.12 12.35
C ALA A 485 -0.28 7.34 13.26
N SER A 486 -0.30 8.53 12.65
CA SER A 486 -0.52 9.74 13.41
C SER A 486 -1.90 9.69 14.08
N LEU A 487 -2.06 10.39 15.19
CA LEU A 487 -3.36 10.53 15.85
C LEU A 487 -4.45 10.96 14.85
N SER A 488 -4.16 11.93 13.99
CA SER A 488 -5.10 12.39 12.95
C SER A 488 -5.56 11.28 12.00
N SER A 489 -4.65 10.39 11.59
CA SER A 489 -4.97 9.28 10.70
C SER A 489 -5.84 8.24 11.40
N VAL A 490 -5.58 7.98 12.69
CA VAL A 490 -6.39 7.06 13.50
C VAL A 490 -7.79 7.62 13.70
N LEU A 491 -7.94 8.89 14.08
CA LEU A 491 -9.24 9.51 14.30
C LEU A 491 -10.07 9.55 13.01
N GLU A 492 -9.44 9.83 11.87
CA GLU A 492 -10.12 9.76 10.57
C GLU A 492 -10.56 8.34 10.23
N HIS A 493 -9.71 7.34 10.50
CA HIS A 493 -10.10 5.94 10.38
C HIS A 493 -11.30 5.60 11.28
N VAL A 494 -11.30 6.04 12.54
CA VAL A 494 -12.43 5.81 13.46
C VAL A 494 -13.71 6.44 12.90
N ARG A 495 -13.62 7.67 12.41
CA ARG A 495 -14.76 8.38 11.83
C ARG A 495 -15.35 7.65 10.63
N LEU A 496 -14.51 7.14 9.73
CA LEU A 496 -14.95 6.49 8.49
C LEU A 496 -15.34 5.02 8.68
N ALA A 497 -14.51 4.24 9.36
CA ALA A 497 -14.67 2.79 9.48
C ALA A 497 -15.64 2.40 10.61
N HIS A 498 -15.68 3.19 11.70
CA HIS A 498 -16.54 2.94 12.84
C HIS A 498 -17.72 3.92 12.95
N GLN A 499 -17.85 4.87 12.01
CA GLN A 499 -18.97 5.81 11.90
C GLN A 499 -19.20 6.65 13.17
N ILE A 500 -18.12 6.98 13.89
CA ILE A 500 -18.17 7.85 15.06
C ILE A 500 -17.94 9.30 14.61
N PRO A 501 -18.92 10.21 14.74
CA PRO A 501 -18.82 11.55 14.13
C PRO A 501 -17.71 12.44 14.69
N ALA A 502 -17.40 12.29 15.98
CA ALA A 502 -16.41 13.10 16.69
C ALA A 502 -15.53 12.20 17.57
N PRO A 503 -14.63 11.40 16.99
CA PRO A 503 -13.78 10.51 17.76
C PRO A 503 -12.69 11.31 18.46
N SER A 504 -12.35 10.93 19.69
CA SER A 504 -11.25 11.56 20.43
C SER A 504 -10.48 10.53 21.29
N VAL A 505 -9.33 10.97 21.80
CA VAL A 505 -8.58 10.18 22.79
C VAL A 505 -9.36 10.11 24.10
N ASP A 506 -10.01 11.20 24.51
CA ASP A 506 -10.77 11.29 25.76
C ASP A 506 -12.01 10.39 25.78
N THR A 507 -12.61 10.13 24.62
CA THR A 507 -13.73 9.17 24.47
C THR A 507 -13.25 7.72 24.38
N GLY A 508 -11.93 7.49 24.43
CA GLY A 508 -11.32 6.16 24.34
C GLY A 508 -11.37 5.56 22.94
N ASP A 509 -11.46 6.37 21.89
CA ASP A 509 -11.53 5.89 20.50
C ASP A 509 -10.15 5.62 19.88
N ALA A 510 -9.11 6.23 20.45
CA ALA A 510 -7.72 6.04 20.07
C ALA A 510 -6.84 5.92 21.32
N TYR A 511 -5.76 5.16 21.22
CA TYR A 511 -4.79 4.96 22.30
C TYR A 511 -3.36 4.96 21.74
N LEU A 512 -2.37 5.23 22.60
CA LEU A 512 -0.95 5.11 22.25
C LEU A 512 -0.61 3.64 22.02
N SER A 513 -0.05 3.31 20.85
CA SER A 513 0.30 1.93 20.50
C SER A 513 1.24 1.32 21.54
N GLY A 514 1.12 0.02 21.79
CA GLY A 514 1.97 -0.70 22.75
C GLY A 514 3.47 -0.65 22.46
N ASP A 515 3.86 -0.32 21.22
CA ASP A 515 5.26 -0.14 20.78
C ASP A 515 5.72 1.33 20.76
N ALA A 516 4.89 2.27 21.22
CA ALA A 516 5.29 3.64 21.46
C ALA A 516 6.42 3.66 22.50
N ARG A 517 7.43 4.53 22.28
CA ARG A 517 8.48 4.72 23.27
C ARG A 517 7.87 5.28 24.56
N PRO A 518 8.32 4.84 25.74
CA PRO A 518 7.96 5.48 26.99
C PRO A 518 8.26 6.98 26.90
N LEU A 519 7.36 7.81 27.43
CA LEU A 519 7.68 9.21 27.65
C LEU A 519 8.70 9.25 28.79
N ILE A 520 9.94 9.58 28.43
CA ILE A 520 11.03 9.71 29.41
C ILE A 520 10.94 11.12 30.01
N ALA A 521 11.00 11.20 31.34
CA ALA A 521 11.04 12.48 32.01
C ALA A 521 12.24 13.30 31.54
N PRO A 522 12.06 14.59 31.20
CA PRO A 522 13.19 15.41 30.79
C PRO A 522 14.17 15.56 31.97
N PRO A 523 15.49 15.62 31.71
CA PRO A 523 16.45 15.97 32.74
C PRO A 523 16.09 17.31 33.40
N VAL A 524 16.30 17.39 34.71
CA VAL A 524 16.15 18.62 35.49
C VAL A 524 17.51 19.09 35.98
N VAL A 525 17.64 20.39 36.26
CA VAL A 525 18.93 21.01 36.59
C VAL A 525 18.89 21.69 37.95
N LEU A 526 19.78 21.30 38.86
CA LEU A 526 20.02 22.04 40.10
C LEU A 526 21.19 22.99 39.90
N VAL A 527 20.99 24.26 40.20
CA VAL A 527 22.00 25.31 40.02
C VAL A 527 22.35 25.92 41.36
N SER A 528 23.63 26.04 41.68
CA SER A 528 24.12 26.61 42.93
C SER A 528 23.54 28.00 43.16
N HIS A 529 23.05 28.26 44.37
CA HIS A 529 22.54 29.58 44.75
C HIS A 529 23.60 30.68 44.65
N LYS A 530 24.89 30.30 44.74
CA LYS A 530 26.04 31.22 44.64
C LYS A 530 26.35 31.66 43.21
N MET A 531 25.77 30.98 42.21
CA MET A 531 26.09 31.21 40.79
C MET A 531 25.24 32.34 40.18
N GLN A 532 25.85 33.26 39.45
CA GLN A 532 25.14 34.33 38.75
C GLN A 532 24.52 33.83 37.44
N ARG A 533 23.44 34.50 37.00
CA ARG A 533 22.74 34.13 35.75
C ARG A 533 23.63 34.26 34.51
N THR A 534 24.62 35.14 34.53
CA THR A 534 25.59 35.36 33.44
C THR A 534 26.50 34.14 33.24
N GLU A 535 26.78 33.40 34.31
CA GLU A 535 27.64 32.20 34.33
C GLU A 535 26.92 30.95 33.80
N LEU A 536 25.62 31.03 33.53
CA LEU A 536 24.84 29.93 32.98
C LEU A 536 24.98 29.85 31.46
N THR A 537 25.12 28.62 30.96
CA THR A 537 25.08 28.32 29.53
C THR A 537 23.69 28.60 28.95
N CYS A 538 23.59 28.69 27.62
CA CYS A 538 22.29 28.86 26.95
C CYS A 538 21.31 27.72 27.26
N ALA A 539 21.81 26.49 27.41
CA ALA A 539 20.99 25.33 27.75
C ALA A 539 20.47 25.41 29.20
N GLU A 540 21.32 25.75 30.17
CA GLU A 540 20.93 25.91 31.58
C GLU A 540 19.92 27.06 31.76
N LYS A 541 20.12 28.18 31.06
CA LYS A 541 19.16 29.29 31.01
C LYS A 541 17.80 28.87 30.47
N LYS A 542 17.79 27.96 29.49
CA LYS A 542 16.55 27.40 28.94
C LYS A 542 15.83 26.53 29.98
N TYR A 543 16.53 25.62 30.67
CA TYR A 543 15.93 24.85 31.78
C TYR A 543 15.33 25.75 32.86
N CYS A 544 16.01 26.83 33.24
CA CYS A 544 15.46 27.82 34.18
C CYS A 544 14.18 28.50 33.66
N LYS A 545 14.11 28.79 32.36
CA LYS A 545 12.95 29.43 31.74
C LYS A 545 11.75 28.48 31.64
N ASP A 546 12.03 27.21 31.34
CA ASP A 546 11.04 26.18 31.10
C ASP A 546 10.56 25.52 32.40
N GLY A 547 11.01 26.00 33.57
CA GLY A 547 10.65 25.46 34.89
C GLY A 547 11.39 24.19 35.29
N GLY A 548 12.29 23.68 34.46
CA GLY A 548 13.09 22.47 34.71
C GLY A 548 14.39 22.70 35.46
N ALA A 549 14.56 23.84 36.13
CA ALA A 549 15.70 24.09 36.99
C ALA A 549 15.32 24.86 38.26
N CYS A 550 16.04 24.62 39.35
CA CYS A 550 15.90 25.41 40.57
C CYS A 550 17.27 25.80 41.17
N ARG A 551 17.24 26.81 42.05
CA ARG A 551 18.41 27.18 42.85
C ARG A 551 18.55 26.22 44.03
N TRP A 552 19.78 25.80 44.28
CA TRP A 552 20.11 24.82 45.30
C TRP A 552 21.30 25.25 46.14
N ASP A 553 21.23 25.04 47.44
CA ASP A 553 22.36 25.14 48.34
C ASP A 553 23.00 23.76 48.50
N PHE A 554 24.08 23.52 47.76
CA PHE A 554 24.81 22.26 47.81
C PHE A 554 25.55 22.02 49.14
N ASP A 555 25.78 23.06 49.95
CA ASP A 555 26.47 22.91 51.23
C ASP A 555 25.52 22.40 52.32
N ASN A 556 24.27 22.87 52.30
CA ASN A 556 23.22 22.52 53.28
C ASN A 556 22.19 21.51 52.74
N ASP A 557 22.32 21.14 51.47
CA ASP A 557 21.44 20.25 50.72
C ASP A 557 19.95 20.62 50.76
N VAL A 558 19.66 21.91 50.55
CA VAL A 558 18.31 22.48 50.57
C VAL A 558 18.05 23.40 49.39
N CYS A 559 16.78 23.56 49.02
CA CYS A 559 16.37 24.55 48.04
C CYS A 559 16.62 25.98 48.59
N ALA A 560 17.24 26.83 47.77
CA ALA A 560 17.62 28.19 48.15
C ALA A 560 16.58 29.25 47.75
#